data_AF-A0A7C6JQW0-F1
#
_entry.id   AF-A0A7C6JQW0-F1
#
_cell.length_a   1.000
_cell.length_b   1.000
_cell.length_c   1.000
_cell.angle_alpha   90.00
_cell.angle_beta   90.00
_cell.angle_gamma   90.00
#
_symmetry.space_group_name_H-M   'P 1'
#
loop_
_entity.id
_entity.type
_entity.pdbx_description
1 polymer ?
#
loop_
_entity_poly.entity_id
_entity_poly.type
_entity_poly.pdbx_seq_one_letter_code
_entity_poly.pdbx_strand_id
1 'polypeptide(L)'
;KMMVFLTPAGTLPDEWSGDFYASITHGDIIYPCQEAVFLGQVPVQYGRYQQRFTISPRLGRRVDGTYGAITPGEWELIVRGGKTSGITIVSTSTLTIVPGCEASSLALVVDGKEVVTDVPPELRDNRLFVPVRALAEALDCQVQYQAEQKRILVSQDHGKTISLAVHPSADRSQISQEIILGSPLPIKEGRLLAPVRALSEAFGCKVHWDKNNKAVWVNG
;
A
#
# COMPACT_ATOMS: atom_id res chain seq x y z
N LYS A 1 16.78 -14.51 6.38
CA LYS A 1 16.17 -13.27 5.84
C LYS A 1 16.75 -12.09 6.62
N MET A 2 16.91 -10.95 5.99
CA MET A 2 17.30 -9.70 6.65
C MET A 2 16.05 -8.84 6.85
N MET A 3 15.97 -8.12 7.96
CA MET A 3 14.98 -7.07 8.19
C MET A 3 15.55 -5.72 7.76
N VAL A 4 14.76 -4.91 7.09
CA VAL A 4 15.18 -3.59 6.60
C VAL A 4 14.35 -2.52 7.29
N PHE A 5 15.02 -1.50 7.80
CA PHE A 5 14.41 -0.35 8.48
C PHE A 5 14.95 0.96 7.92
N LEU A 6 14.17 2.02 8.08
CA LEU A 6 14.62 3.40 7.99
C LEU A 6 14.40 4.09 9.33
N THR A 7 15.39 4.85 9.79
CA THR A 7 15.31 5.69 11.00
C THR A 7 15.68 7.13 10.65
N PRO A 8 15.05 8.15 11.24
CA PRO A 8 15.55 9.51 11.10
C PRO A 8 17.00 9.58 11.61
N ALA A 9 17.88 10.28 10.90
CA ALA A 9 19.29 10.35 11.29
C ALA A 9 19.45 10.90 12.72
N GLY A 10 20.35 10.30 13.50
CA GLY A 10 20.61 10.71 14.90
C GLY A 10 19.59 10.21 15.93
N THR A 11 18.65 9.34 15.53
CA THR A 11 17.75 8.65 16.48
C THR A 11 18.29 7.32 16.97
N LEU A 12 19.39 6.84 16.37
CA LEU A 12 20.08 5.65 16.84
C LEU A 12 20.89 5.98 18.10
N PRO A 13 20.90 5.08 19.10
CA PRO A 13 21.75 5.26 20.27
C PRO A 13 23.23 5.14 19.90
N ASP A 14 24.06 5.94 20.59
CA ASP A 14 25.46 6.21 20.25
C ASP A 14 26.41 5.00 20.35
N GLU A 15 26.05 3.96 21.12
CA GLU A 15 26.99 2.88 21.46
C GLU A 15 26.67 1.52 20.81
N TRP A 16 27.57 1.12 19.91
CA TRP A 16 27.68 -0.26 19.41
C TRP A 16 28.37 -1.16 20.45
N SER A 17 27.67 -1.51 21.52
CA SER A 17 28.16 -2.53 22.45
C SER A 17 27.40 -3.84 22.30
N GLY A 18 28.03 -4.76 21.57
CA GLY A 18 28.03 -6.22 21.79
C GLY A 18 26.71 -6.99 21.82
N ASP A 19 25.74 -6.60 22.64
CA ASP A 19 24.62 -7.47 23.01
C ASP A 19 23.26 -6.79 23.23
N PHE A 20 23.13 -5.45 23.22
CA PHE A 20 21.80 -4.82 23.33
C PHE A 20 21.71 -3.49 22.56
N TYR A 21 20.93 -3.48 21.48
CA TYR A 21 20.07 -2.31 21.25
C TYR A 21 18.83 -2.52 22.11
N ALA A 22 18.37 -1.48 22.79
CA ALA A 22 17.03 -1.40 23.37
C ALA A 22 16.03 -1.75 22.27
N SER A 23 15.69 -3.04 22.20
CA SER A 23 14.98 -3.62 21.08
C SER A 23 13.53 -3.56 21.44
N ILE A 24 12.81 -2.69 20.76
CA ILE A 24 11.37 -2.67 20.94
C ILE A 24 10.84 -3.81 20.08
N THR A 25 10.47 -4.89 20.76
CA THR A 25 9.88 -6.05 20.11
C THR A 25 8.39 -5.80 19.96
N HIS A 26 7.92 -5.85 18.71
CA HIS A 26 6.50 -5.86 18.39
C HIS A 26 6.21 -7.05 17.49
N GLY A 27 5.59 -8.09 18.06
CA GLY A 27 5.47 -9.40 17.40
C GLY A 27 6.85 -9.99 17.11
N ASP A 28 7.08 -10.41 15.86
CA ASP A 28 8.36 -11.00 15.41
C ASP A 28 9.38 -9.96 14.90
N ILE A 29 9.04 -8.66 14.99
CA ILE A 29 9.88 -7.57 14.48
C ILE A 29 10.61 -6.91 15.65
N ILE A 30 11.92 -6.76 15.49
CA ILE A 30 12.80 -6.15 16.48
C ILE A 30 13.26 -4.80 15.95
N TYR A 31 12.62 -3.72 16.42
CA TYR A 31 12.89 -2.37 15.98
C TYR A 31 14.19 -1.81 16.59
N PRO A 32 15.00 -1.06 15.82
CA PRO A 32 16.25 -0.48 16.30
C PRO A 32 16.06 0.76 17.20
N CYS A 33 14.98 1.51 17.01
CA CYS A 33 14.57 2.65 17.83
C CYS A 33 13.04 2.86 17.74
N GLN A 34 12.48 3.78 18.53
CA GLN A 34 11.04 4.08 18.55
C GLN A 34 10.56 4.69 17.22
N GLU A 35 11.44 5.44 16.56
CA GLU A 35 11.17 6.17 15.33
C GLU A 35 11.29 5.31 14.06
N ALA A 36 11.79 4.08 14.22
CA ALA A 36 12.08 3.19 13.11
C ALA A 36 10.84 2.77 12.32
N VAL A 37 10.98 2.84 11.00
CA VAL A 37 9.99 2.38 10.02
C VAL A 37 10.49 1.08 9.42
N PHE A 38 9.80 -0.02 9.71
CA PHE A 38 10.10 -1.33 9.14
C PHE A 38 9.63 -1.42 7.69
N LEU A 39 10.56 -1.64 6.76
CA LEU A 39 10.30 -1.70 5.32
C LEU A 39 9.98 -3.11 4.82
N GLY A 40 10.43 -4.15 5.52
CA GLY A 40 10.15 -5.54 5.16
C GLY A 40 11.33 -6.49 5.37
N GLN A 41 11.10 -7.75 4.98
CA GLN A 41 12.12 -8.80 5.00
C GLN A 41 12.69 -9.05 3.61
N VAL A 42 14.02 -9.03 3.48
CA VAL A 42 14.73 -9.35 2.24
C VAL A 42 15.29 -10.78 2.33
N PRO A 43 14.97 -11.67 1.38
CA PRO A 43 15.59 -12.98 1.31
C PRO A 43 17.08 -12.83 0.98
N VAL A 44 17.91 -13.67 1.59
CA VAL A 44 19.36 -13.67 1.38
C VAL A 44 19.71 -15.01 0.76
N GLN A 45 20.38 -14.98 -0.39
CA GLN A 45 20.87 -16.18 -1.07
C GLN A 45 22.37 -16.04 -1.29
N TYR A 46 23.15 -16.99 -0.75
CA TYR A 46 24.62 -17.00 -0.88
C TYR A 46 25.30 -15.68 -0.48
N GLY A 47 24.78 -15.01 0.56
CA GLY A 47 25.31 -13.72 1.04
C GLY A 47 25.01 -12.52 0.15
N ARG A 48 24.27 -12.68 -0.95
CA ARG A 48 23.84 -11.59 -1.83
C ARG A 48 22.35 -11.31 -1.66
N TYR A 49 21.99 -10.04 -1.82
CA TYR A 49 20.62 -9.55 -1.77
C TYR A 49 20.46 -8.37 -2.71
N GLN A 50 19.31 -8.29 -3.39
CA GLN A 50 18.91 -7.15 -4.22
C GLN A 50 17.41 -6.96 -4.04
N GLN A 51 17.02 -5.82 -3.46
CA GLN A 51 15.61 -5.46 -3.27
C GLN A 51 15.41 -4.01 -3.71
N ARG A 52 14.30 -3.75 -4.40
CA ARG A 52 13.85 -2.38 -4.69
C ARG A 52 12.69 -2.06 -3.76
N PHE A 53 12.77 -0.91 -3.10
CA PHE A 53 11.66 -0.32 -2.35
C PHE A 53 11.26 0.98 -3.05
N THR A 54 9.97 1.19 -3.26
CA THR A 54 9.44 2.47 -3.70
C THR A 54 9.07 3.26 -2.46
N ILE A 55 9.83 4.30 -2.14
CA ILE A 55 9.56 5.15 -0.98
C ILE A 55 8.28 5.92 -1.25
N SER A 56 7.24 5.64 -0.47
CA SER A 56 6.03 6.42 -0.43
C SER A 56 5.81 7.00 0.96
N PRO A 57 5.00 8.06 1.10
CA PRO A 57 4.66 8.65 2.41
C PRO A 57 3.95 7.69 3.38
N ARG A 58 3.72 6.42 2.99
CA ARG A 58 2.97 5.43 3.75
C ARG A 58 3.67 4.07 3.78
N LEU A 59 4.91 4.01 3.30
CA LEU A 59 5.68 2.78 3.24
C LEU A 59 6.21 2.41 4.64
N GLY A 60 5.88 1.19 5.06
CA GLY A 60 6.45 0.56 6.23
C GLY A 60 5.63 0.73 7.51
N ARG A 61 6.06 0.07 8.58
CA ARG A 61 5.32 0.00 9.85
C ARG A 61 6.16 0.53 10.99
N ARG A 62 5.58 1.37 11.85
CA ARG A 62 6.17 1.82 13.11
C ARG A 62 6.01 0.76 14.20
N VAL A 63 6.67 0.99 15.33
CA VAL A 63 6.63 0.15 16.53
C VAL A 63 5.21 -0.08 17.06
N ASP A 64 4.33 0.92 16.98
CA ASP A 64 2.94 0.85 17.43
C ASP A 64 2.00 0.16 16.42
N GLY A 65 2.54 -0.35 15.32
CA GLY A 65 1.79 -0.99 14.23
C GLY A 65 1.16 -0.01 13.25
N THR A 66 1.26 1.31 13.47
CA THR A 66 0.81 2.32 12.52
C THR A 66 1.75 2.40 11.31
N TYR A 67 1.27 2.98 10.21
CA TYR A 67 2.11 3.17 9.03
C TYR A 67 3.11 4.30 9.24
N GLY A 68 4.36 4.06 8.84
CA GLY A 68 5.45 5.04 8.98
C GLY A 68 5.55 5.93 7.75
N ALA A 69 5.28 7.22 7.91
CA ALA A 69 5.57 8.17 6.84
C ALA A 69 7.07 8.43 6.76
N ILE A 70 7.64 8.29 5.57
CA ILE A 70 9.02 8.64 5.28
C ILE A 70 9.00 10.00 4.58
N THR A 71 9.39 11.03 5.31
CA THR A 71 9.44 12.41 4.82
C THR A 71 10.79 12.75 4.21
N PRO A 72 10.88 13.80 3.39
CA PRO A 72 12.17 14.36 3.01
C PRO A 72 13.03 14.70 4.23
N GLY A 73 14.33 14.46 4.14
CA GLY A 73 15.29 14.62 5.24
C GLY A 73 16.39 13.56 5.23
N GLU A 74 17.21 13.59 6.27
CA GLU A 74 18.28 12.62 6.49
C GLU A 74 17.75 11.39 7.22
N TRP A 75 18.00 10.22 6.64
CA TRP A 75 17.60 8.92 7.17
C TRP A 75 18.77 7.95 7.20
N GLU A 76 18.72 6.99 8.10
CA GLU A 76 19.64 5.87 8.16
C GLU A 76 18.90 4.60 7.74
N LEU A 77 19.40 3.97 6.68
CA LEU A 77 19.00 2.63 6.25
C LEU A 77 19.69 1.61 7.13
N ILE A 78 18.90 0.74 7.75
CA ILE A 78 19.40 -0.30 8.64
C ILE A 78 18.99 -1.64 8.08
N VAL A 79 19.98 -2.48 7.76
CA VAL A 79 19.78 -3.86 7.34
C VAL A 79 20.25 -4.77 8.46
N ARG A 80 19.31 -5.46 9.11
CA ARG A 80 19.56 -6.39 10.21
C ARG A 80 19.45 -7.83 9.75
N GLY A 81 20.56 -8.57 9.77
CA GLY A 81 20.62 -10.01 9.55
C GLY A 81 20.30 -10.82 10.81
N GLY A 82 20.13 -12.13 10.63
CA GLY A 82 20.02 -13.07 11.76
C GLY A 82 21.33 -13.19 12.55
N LYS A 83 21.27 -13.85 13.72
CA LYS A 83 22.45 -14.15 14.54
C LYS A 83 23.30 -15.23 13.86
N THR A 84 24.58 -14.94 13.63
CA THR A 84 25.60 -15.94 13.28
C THR A 84 26.66 -15.91 14.36
N SER A 85 26.88 -17.04 15.05
CA SER A 85 27.91 -17.15 16.10
C SER A 85 27.80 -16.08 17.21
N GLY A 86 26.58 -15.78 17.65
CA GLY A 86 26.32 -14.77 18.69
C GLY A 86 26.26 -13.32 18.21
N ILE A 87 26.77 -13.02 17.00
CA ILE A 87 26.84 -11.67 16.46
C ILE A 87 25.62 -11.39 15.58
N THR A 88 24.97 -10.24 15.79
CA THR A 88 23.93 -9.72 14.88
C THR A 88 24.60 -8.91 13.78
N ILE A 89 24.38 -9.28 12.52
CA ILE A 89 24.87 -8.49 11.38
C ILE A 89 23.97 -7.26 11.23
N VAL A 90 24.54 -6.07 11.35
CA VAL A 90 23.86 -4.81 11.04
C VAL A 90 24.70 -4.05 10.02
N SER A 91 24.08 -3.64 8.93
CA SER A 91 24.66 -2.68 7.99
C SER A 91 23.85 -1.40 8.07
N THR A 92 24.54 -0.27 8.19
CA THR A 92 23.93 1.06 8.17
C THR A 92 24.42 1.86 6.97
N SER A 93 23.56 2.68 6.41
CA SER A 93 23.92 3.63 5.35
C SER A 93 23.06 4.86 5.47
N THR A 94 23.65 6.04 5.35
CA THR A 94 22.91 7.30 5.34
C THR A 94 22.26 7.52 3.97
N LEU A 95 21.04 8.04 3.99
CA LEU A 95 20.23 8.35 2.83
C LEU A 95 19.63 9.74 3.00
N THR A 96 19.89 10.63 2.06
CA THR A 96 19.14 11.90 1.95
C THR A 96 17.91 11.65 1.09
N ILE A 97 16.74 11.76 1.69
CA ILE A 97 15.46 11.70 0.98
C ILE A 97 15.12 13.12 0.56
N VAL A 98 15.17 13.38 -0.74
CA VAL A 98 14.80 14.67 -1.30
C VAL A 98 13.28 14.71 -1.55
N PRO A 99 12.64 15.89 -1.44
CA PRO A 99 11.27 16.04 -1.90
C PRO A 99 11.17 15.62 -3.36
N GLY A 100 10.38 14.59 -3.65
CA GLY A 100 9.85 14.42 -4.99
C GLY A 100 8.92 15.59 -5.31
N CYS A 101 8.73 15.92 -6.58
CA CYS A 101 7.61 16.76 -7.00
C CYS A 101 6.35 16.23 -6.31
N GLU A 102 5.69 17.09 -5.52
CA GLU A 102 4.54 16.73 -4.67
C GLU A 102 3.59 15.80 -5.43
N ALA A 103 3.66 14.51 -5.13
CA ALA A 103 2.57 13.62 -5.39
C ALA A 103 1.55 13.86 -4.28
N SER A 104 0.84 15.00 -4.34
CA SER A 104 -0.46 15.14 -3.67
C SER A 104 -1.49 14.26 -4.39
N SER A 105 -1.16 12.99 -4.60
CA SER A 105 -2.04 11.99 -5.14
C SER A 105 -2.64 11.22 -3.97
N LEU A 106 -3.96 11.12 -3.99
CA LEU A 106 -4.69 10.18 -3.17
C LEU A 106 -4.16 8.77 -3.45
N ALA A 107 -3.39 8.18 -2.55
CA ALA A 107 -2.93 6.81 -2.75
C ALA A 107 -3.95 5.77 -2.27
N LEU A 108 -4.04 4.69 -3.03
CA LEU A 108 -4.84 3.51 -2.76
C LEU A 108 -3.91 2.42 -2.21
N VAL A 109 -4.25 1.85 -1.06
CA VAL A 109 -3.47 0.78 -0.44
C VAL A 109 -4.37 -0.43 -0.25
N VAL A 110 -3.95 -1.58 -0.76
CA VAL A 110 -4.68 -2.84 -0.72
C VAL A 110 -3.82 -3.88 -0.02
N ASP A 111 -4.31 -4.46 1.07
CA ASP A 111 -3.61 -5.47 1.88
C ASP A 111 -2.17 -5.07 2.26
N GLY A 112 -1.99 -3.79 2.59
CA GLY A 112 -0.70 -3.23 2.96
C GLY A 112 0.25 -2.90 1.79
N LYS A 113 -0.17 -3.11 0.54
CA LYS A 113 0.59 -2.77 -0.66
C LYS A 113 -0.02 -1.56 -1.36
N GLU A 114 0.79 -0.55 -1.64
CA GLU A 114 0.33 0.61 -2.40
C GLU A 114 0.10 0.24 -3.86
N VAL A 115 -1.07 0.62 -4.37
CA VAL A 115 -1.49 0.35 -5.74
C VAL A 115 -1.19 1.60 -6.56
N VAL A 116 -0.20 1.48 -7.44
CA VAL A 116 0.11 2.52 -8.41
C VAL A 116 -0.86 2.41 -9.57
N THR A 117 -1.55 3.50 -9.87
CA THR A 117 -2.54 3.56 -10.94
C THR A 117 -2.07 4.50 -12.04
N ASP A 118 -2.39 4.16 -13.29
CA ASP A 118 -2.13 5.01 -14.45
C ASP A 118 -3.02 6.26 -14.45
N VAL A 119 -4.28 6.11 -14.02
CA VAL A 119 -5.18 7.22 -13.70
C VAL A 119 -5.24 7.39 -12.19
N PRO A 120 -4.87 8.56 -11.62
CA PRO A 120 -4.84 8.74 -10.18
C PRO A 120 -6.25 8.67 -9.58
N PRO A 121 -6.42 8.20 -8.33
CA PRO A 121 -7.68 8.28 -7.61
C PRO A 121 -8.18 9.72 -7.49
N GLU A 122 -9.49 9.90 -7.58
CA GLU A 122 -10.13 11.22 -7.58
C GLU A 122 -11.15 11.33 -6.45
N LEU A 123 -11.02 12.36 -5.61
CA LEU A 123 -12.04 12.68 -4.61
C LEU A 123 -13.07 13.62 -5.25
N ARG A 124 -14.31 13.15 -5.40
CA ARG A 124 -15.43 13.90 -5.97
C ARG A 124 -16.68 13.68 -5.12
N ASP A 125 -17.40 14.74 -4.79
CA ASP A 125 -18.63 14.69 -3.99
C ASP A 125 -18.47 13.89 -2.68
N ASN A 126 -17.33 14.07 -2.01
CA ASN A 126 -16.96 13.35 -0.79
C ASN A 126 -16.90 11.81 -0.96
N ARG A 127 -16.67 11.34 -2.18
CA ARG A 127 -16.45 9.93 -2.53
C ARG A 127 -15.13 9.79 -3.26
N LEU A 128 -14.32 8.80 -2.87
CA LEU A 128 -13.10 8.49 -3.60
C LEU A 128 -13.43 7.54 -4.77
N PHE A 129 -13.09 7.96 -5.97
CA PHE A 129 -13.18 7.19 -7.19
C PHE A 129 -11.81 6.60 -7.53
N VAL A 130 -11.77 5.30 -7.80
CA VAL A 130 -10.55 4.58 -8.15
C VAL A 130 -10.77 3.81 -9.47
N PRO A 131 -9.73 3.61 -10.30
CA PRO A 131 -9.83 2.76 -11.46
C PRO A 131 -10.23 1.34 -11.06
N VAL A 132 -11.34 0.85 -11.62
CA VAL A 132 -11.91 -0.47 -11.28
C VAL A 132 -10.88 -1.57 -11.46
N ARG A 133 -10.13 -1.54 -12.56
CA ARG A 133 -9.11 -2.53 -12.87
C ARG A 133 -7.98 -2.55 -11.84
N ALA A 134 -7.48 -1.37 -11.43
CA ALA A 134 -6.38 -1.30 -10.50
C ALA A 134 -6.76 -1.86 -9.12
N LEU A 135 -7.96 -1.54 -8.62
CA LEU A 135 -8.44 -2.12 -7.36
C LEU A 135 -8.66 -3.63 -7.49
N ALA A 136 -9.25 -4.08 -8.60
CA ALA A 136 -9.51 -5.49 -8.84
C ALA A 136 -8.23 -6.32 -8.92
N GLU A 137 -7.24 -5.90 -9.72
CA GLU A 137 -5.96 -6.58 -9.85
C GLU A 137 -5.20 -6.62 -8.51
N ALA A 138 -5.30 -5.56 -7.71
CA ALA A 138 -4.70 -5.52 -6.38
C ALA A 138 -5.38 -6.45 -5.36
N LEU A 139 -6.64 -6.83 -5.59
CA LEU A 139 -7.40 -7.82 -4.81
C LEU A 139 -7.30 -9.24 -5.40
N ASP A 140 -6.34 -9.46 -6.31
CA ASP A 140 -6.16 -10.70 -7.05
C ASP A 140 -7.41 -11.13 -7.85
N CYS A 141 -8.22 -10.17 -8.30
CA CYS A 141 -9.39 -10.40 -9.15
C CYS A 141 -9.04 -10.28 -10.64
N GLN A 142 -9.71 -11.09 -11.47
CA GLN A 142 -9.65 -11.00 -12.92
C GLN A 142 -10.67 -10.01 -13.45
N VAL A 143 -10.28 -9.22 -14.46
CA VAL A 143 -11.13 -8.18 -15.06
C VAL A 143 -11.33 -8.46 -16.54
N GLN A 144 -12.57 -8.66 -16.96
CA GLN A 144 -12.93 -8.91 -18.35
C GLN A 144 -13.92 -7.86 -18.85
N TYR A 145 -13.63 -7.24 -19.99
CA TYR A 145 -14.59 -6.36 -20.65
C TYR A 145 -15.41 -7.14 -21.68
N GLN A 146 -16.73 -7.09 -21.56
CA GLN A 146 -17.68 -7.68 -22.50
C GLN A 146 -18.27 -6.59 -23.39
N ALA A 147 -17.73 -6.45 -24.60
CA ALA A 147 -18.11 -5.39 -25.53
C ALA A 147 -19.59 -5.46 -25.96
N GLU A 148 -20.10 -6.67 -26.22
CA GLU A 148 -21.49 -6.90 -26.64
C GLU A 148 -22.51 -6.40 -25.61
N GLN A 149 -22.20 -6.60 -24.33
CA GLN A 149 -23.07 -6.21 -23.22
C GLN A 149 -22.69 -4.86 -22.60
N LYS A 150 -21.58 -4.24 -23.06
CA LYS A 150 -20.99 -3.01 -22.49
C LYS A 150 -20.84 -3.11 -20.96
N ARG A 151 -20.23 -4.20 -20.49
CA ARG A 151 -20.02 -4.52 -19.08
C ARG A 151 -18.56 -4.87 -18.79
N ILE A 152 -18.12 -4.57 -17.57
CA ILE A 152 -16.89 -5.10 -17.00
C ILE A 152 -17.30 -6.17 -16.00
N LEU A 153 -16.87 -7.41 -16.24
CA LEU A 153 -16.92 -8.47 -15.26
C LEU A 153 -15.65 -8.42 -14.43
N VAL A 154 -15.82 -8.51 -13.12
CA VAL A 154 -14.70 -8.71 -12.20
C VAL A 154 -14.98 -9.97 -11.40
N SER A 155 -14.08 -10.94 -11.48
CA SER A 155 -14.24 -12.26 -10.87
C SER A 155 -13.05 -12.59 -9.96
N GLN A 156 -13.34 -13.08 -8.77
CA GLN A 156 -12.34 -13.58 -7.82
C GLN A 156 -12.31 -15.12 -7.86
N ASP A 157 -11.14 -15.73 -7.65
CA ASP A 157 -10.92 -17.18 -7.79
C ASP A 157 -11.84 -18.05 -6.90
N HIS A 158 -12.42 -17.49 -5.84
CA HIS A 158 -13.39 -18.16 -4.97
C HIS A 158 -14.84 -18.13 -5.50
N GLY A 159 -15.06 -17.77 -6.76
CA GLY A 159 -16.37 -17.82 -7.43
C GLY A 159 -17.23 -16.56 -7.24
N LYS A 160 -16.73 -15.53 -6.57
CA LYS A 160 -17.42 -14.24 -6.42
C LYS A 160 -17.21 -13.41 -7.70
N THR A 161 -18.28 -13.22 -8.47
CA THR A 161 -18.27 -12.41 -9.68
C THR A 161 -19.19 -11.22 -9.49
N ILE A 162 -18.66 -10.02 -9.70
CA ILE A 162 -19.42 -8.78 -9.78
C ILE A 162 -19.44 -8.27 -11.22
N SER A 163 -20.51 -7.59 -11.60
CA SER A 163 -20.70 -7.08 -12.96
C SER A 163 -20.96 -5.58 -12.90
N LEU A 164 -20.01 -4.81 -13.43
CA LEU A 164 -20.10 -3.37 -13.53
C LEU A 164 -20.62 -2.99 -14.91
N ALA A 165 -21.77 -2.32 -14.94
CA ALA A 165 -22.26 -1.73 -16.19
C ALA A 165 -21.41 -0.51 -16.57
N VAL A 166 -20.86 -0.50 -17.79
CA VAL A 166 -20.02 0.60 -18.31
C VAL A 166 -20.86 1.72 -18.92
N HIS A 167 -22.18 1.55 -19.03
CA HIS A 167 -23.04 2.43 -19.80
C HIS A 167 -23.02 3.89 -19.29
N PRO A 168 -22.43 4.84 -20.05
CA PRO A 168 -22.39 6.26 -19.67
C PRO A 168 -23.75 6.96 -19.83
N SER A 169 -24.72 6.27 -20.45
CA SER A 169 -26.05 6.78 -20.81
C SER A 169 -27.16 6.35 -19.84
N ALA A 170 -26.81 5.70 -18.73
CA ALA A 170 -27.79 5.27 -17.74
C ALA A 170 -27.92 6.34 -16.64
N ASP A 171 -29.15 6.64 -16.20
CA ASP A 171 -29.41 7.52 -15.05
C ASP A 171 -28.79 6.98 -13.74
N ARG A 172 -28.37 5.72 -13.74
CA ARG A 172 -27.80 4.98 -12.61
C ARG A 172 -26.81 3.93 -13.12
N SER A 173 -25.72 3.71 -12.38
CA SER A 173 -24.82 2.58 -12.58
C SER A 173 -25.05 1.50 -11.54
N GLN A 174 -24.60 0.27 -11.82
CA GLN A 174 -24.75 -0.87 -10.93
C GLN A 174 -23.42 -1.62 -10.86
N ILE A 175 -22.98 -1.95 -9.65
CA ILE A 175 -21.75 -2.74 -9.38
C ILE A 175 -22.10 -4.21 -9.13
N SER A 176 -23.21 -4.47 -8.45
CA SER A 176 -23.76 -5.80 -8.18
C SER A 176 -25.29 -5.73 -8.11
N GLN A 177 -25.97 -6.87 -7.99
CA GLN A 177 -27.43 -6.90 -7.81
C GLN A 177 -27.91 -6.07 -6.61
N GLU A 178 -27.07 -5.94 -5.59
CA GLU A 178 -27.39 -5.27 -4.32
C GLU A 178 -26.87 -3.82 -4.27
N ILE A 179 -25.85 -3.49 -5.08
CA ILE A 179 -25.18 -2.18 -5.05
C ILE A 179 -25.52 -1.39 -6.32
N ILE A 180 -26.55 -0.56 -6.19
CA ILE A 180 -27.01 0.39 -7.21
C ILE A 180 -26.51 1.80 -6.85
N LEU A 181 -25.85 2.44 -7.81
CA LEU A 181 -25.36 3.81 -7.67
C LEU A 181 -26.37 4.79 -8.27
N GLY A 182 -26.69 5.85 -7.52
CA GLY A 182 -27.58 6.92 -7.98
C GLY A 182 -27.00 7.85 -9.06
N SER A 183 -25.85 7.50 -9.64
CA SER A 183 -25.19 8.25 -10.70
C SER A 183 -24.40 7.29 -11.61
N PRO A 184 -24.16 7.65 -12.88
CA PRO A 184 -23.28 6.88 -13.75
C PRO A 184 -21.83 6.90 -13.25
N LEU A 185 -21.11 5.81 -13.51
CA LEU A 185 -19.68 5.71 -13.24
C LEU A 185 -18.88 6.53 -14.26
N PRO A 186 -17.97 7.42 -13.83
CA PRO A 186 -17.20 8.23 -14.75
C PRO A 186 -16.14 7.40 -15.47
N ILE A 187 -15.93 7.70 -16.75
CA ILE A 187 -14.81 7.21 -17.54
C ILE A 187 -13.82 8.35 -17.71
N LYS A 188 -12.58 8.15 -17.28
CA LYS A 188 -11.49 9.13 -17.39
C LYS A 188 -10.30 8.47 -18.06
N GLU A 189 -9.80 9.06 -19.14
CA GLU A 189 -8.63 8.53 -19.89
C GLU A 189 -8.79 7.05 -20.28
N GLY A 190 -10.01 6.62 -20.61
CA GLY A 190 -10.31 5.23 -20.96
C GLY A 190 -10.37 4.25 -19.77
N ARG A 191 -10.33 4.74 -18.53
CA ARG A 191 -10.54 3.96 -17.30
C ARG A 191 -11.91 4.23 -16.71
N LEU A 192 -12.66 3.16 -16.42
CA LEU A 192 -13.87 3.25 -15.61
C LEU A 192 -13.46 3.44 -14.15
N LEU A 193 -13.96 4.49 -13.53
CA LEU A 193 -13.74 4.77 -12.12
C LEU A 193 -14.98 4.39 -11.32
N ALA A 194 -14.79 3.79 -10.15
CA ALA A 194 -15.89 3.47 -9.23
C ALA A 194 -15.60 3.97 -7.81
N PRO A 195 -16.64 4.29 -7.01
CA PRO A 195 -16.47 4.59 -5.60
C PRO A 195 -15.79 3.43 -4.90
N VAL A 196 -14.63 3.68 -4.28
CA VAL A 196 -13.80 2.64 -3.66
C VAL A 196 -14.58 1.82 -2.64
N ARG A 197 -15.40 2.48 -1.81
CA ARG A 197 -16.23 1.81 -0.80
C ARG A 197 -17.22 0.83 -1.43
N ALA A 198 -17.96 1.27 -2.44
CA ALA A 198 -18.97 0.45 -3.09
C ALA A 198 -18.33 -0.75 -3.83
N LEU A 199 -17.16 -0.54 -4.44
CA LEU A 199 -16.42 -1.61 -5.10
C LEU A 199 -15.85 -2.61 -4.09
N SER A 200 -15.24 -2.13 -2.99
CA SER A 200 -14.73 -2.97 -1.91
C SER A 200 -15.82 -3.75 -1.18
N GLU A 201 -16.96 -3.13 -0.88
CA GLU A 201 -18.12 -3.80 -0.27
C GLU A 201 -18.64 -4.92 -1.17
N ALA A 202 -18.65 -4.71 -2.49
CA ALA A 202 -19.02 -5.75 -3.45
C ALA A 202 -18.11 -6.99 -3.34
N PHE A 203 -16.83 -6.82 -2.98
CA PHE A 203 -15.90 -7.92 -2.70
C PHE A 203 -15.92 -8.40 -1.24
N GLY A 204 -16.58 -7.68 -0.33
CA GLY A 204 -16.59 -8.01 1.10
C GLY A 204 -15.38 -7.45 1.86
N CYS A 205 -14.59 -6.58 1.22
CA CYS A 205 -13.42 -5.96 1.79
C CYS A 205 -13.82 -4.78 2.70
N LYS A 206 -13.02 -4.52 3.74
CA LYS A 206 -13.20 -3.36 4.62
C LYS A 206 -12.41 -2.17 4.10
N VAL A 207 -13.01 -0.99 4.15
CA VAL A 207 -12.37 0.26 3.72
C VAL A 207 -12.17 1.20 4.89
N HIS A 208 -10.93 1.68 5.05
CA HIS A 208 -10.57 2.69 6.03
C HIS A 208 -9.94 3.90 5.34
N TRP A 209 -10.46 5.10 5.63
CA TRP A 209 -9.89 6.35 5.15
C TRP A 209 -8.96 6.95 6.20
N ASP A 210 -7.70 7.15 5.84
CA ASP A 210 -6.72 7.87 6.62
C ASP A 210 -6.62 9.31 6.12
N LYS A 211 -7.23 10.22 6.87
CA LYS A 211 -7.27 11.65 6.54
C LYS A 211 -5.89 12.31 6.58
N ASN A 212 -5.03 11.89 7.50
CA ASN A 212 -3.72 12.51 7.70
C ASN A 212 -2.80 12.18 6.54
N ASN A 213 -2.82 10.91 6.12
CA ASN A 213 -2.00 10.45 5.02
C ASN A 213 -2.68 10.63 3.65
N LYS A 214 -3.94 11.07 3.58
CA LYS A 214 -4.81 11.11 2.39
C LYS A 214 -4.97 9.73 1.72
N ALA A 215 -5.09 8.66 2.52
CA ALA A 215 -5.05 7.27 2.07
C ALA A 215 -6.36 6.53 2.16
N VAL A 216 -6.72 5.76 1.13
CA VAL A 216 -7.72 4.70 1.29
C VAL A 216 -7.02 3.37 1.45
N TRP A 217 -7.31 2.71 2.56
CA TRP A 217 -6.91 1.35 2.88
C TRP A 217 -8.06 0.40 2.60
N VAL A 218 -7.81 -0.62 1.80
CA VAL A 218 -8.72 -1.73 1.52
C VAL A 218 -8.08 -3.00 2.04
N ASN A 219 -8.77 -3.70 2.93
CA ASN A 219 -8.32 -4.99 3.46
C ASN A 219 -9.33 -6.08 3.06
N GLY A 220 -8.84 -7.09 2.35
CA GLY A 220 -9.58 -8.29 1.95
C GLY A 220 -9.63 -9.38 3.01
#